data_AF-A0A329MCB9-F1
#
_entry.id   AF-A0A329MCB9-F1
#
_cell.length_a   1.000
_cell.length_b   1.000
_cell.length_c   1.000
_cell.angle_alpha   90.00
_cell.angle_beta   90.00
_cell.angle_gamma   90.00
#
_symmetry.space_group_name_H-M   'P 1'
#
loop_
_entity.id
_entity.type
_entity.pdbx_description
1 polymer ?
#
loop_
_entity_poly.entity_id
_entity_poly.type
_entity_poly.pdbx_seq_one_letter_code
_entity_poly.pdbx_strand_id
1 'polypeptide(L)'
;MSDVGGNDASGSQSARTARRRTDGELILLWTLPAALILWIASFFLFPGFNPPMSPTMPAEQVAAFYRDPAHIPQIRSSMILFNWFGVCLVPILALIVLQIRRMAHQTPIFSYAMLGCAAGGPTLFLVANVCWLLAAFRPERSPELTQLLNDLGWITFTILVPFLIGQCVILALAIYFDDPYRPVFARWVAHFNLVVAAALVPASFVGVSLTGPLAWDGVLSFWVKNAAIAFWIIVMGVVLGRAVYRERIESRGCSGESAPA
;
A
#
# COMPACT_ATOMS: atom_id res chain seq x y z
N MET A 1 6.79 -59.03 -28.95
CA MET A 1 5.80 -58.45 -28.01
C MET A 1 6.61 -57.87 -26.88
N SER A 2 6.87 -56.57 -26.95
CA SER A 2 7.76 -55.83 -26.07
C SER A 2 6.94 -54.69 -25.49
N ASP A 3 6.42 -54.90 -24.29
CA ASP A 3 5.93 -53.83 -23.43
C ASP A 3 7.04 -53.46 -22.47
N VAL A 4 7.22 -52.16 -22.27
CA VAL A 4 7.62 -51.45 -21.04
C VAL A 4 8.30 -50.16 -21.45
N GLY A 5 7.68 -49.03 -21.11
CA GLY A 5 8.34 -47.73 -21.16
C GLY A 5 7.39 -46.57 -21.35
N GLY A 6 6.64 -46.20 -20.31
CA GLY A 6 6.02 -44.88 -20.29
C GLY A 6 4.94 -44.71 -19.24
N ASN A 7 5.31 -44.33 -18.01
CA ASN A 7 4.40 -43.48 -17.22
C ASN A 7 4.99 -42.61 -16.09
N ASP A 8 6.31 -42.38 -16.00
CA ASP A 8 6.85 -41.67 -14.82
C ASP A 8 7.06 -40.16 -14.99
N ALA A 9 6.81 -39.60 -16.18
CA ALA A 9 7.12 -38.19 -16.47
C ALA A 9 5.99 -37.19 -16.09
N SER A 10 4.74 -37.64 -15.97
CA SER A 10 3.59 -36.75 -15.71
C SER A 10 3.41 -36.40 -14.22
N GLY A 11 3.78 -37.31 -13.31
CA GLY A 11 3.69 -37.08 -11.86
C GLY A 11 4.70 -36.06 -11.32
N SER A 12 5.92 -36.05 -11.88
CA SER A 12 7.01 -35.17 -11.46
C SER A 12 6.78 -33.69 -11.82
N GLN A 13 6.15 -33.40 -12.97
CA GLN A 13 5.84 -32.02 -13.38
C GLN A 13 4.68 -31.42 -12.57
N SER A 14 3.65 -32.20 -12.23
CA SER A 14 2.52 -31.73 -11.41
C SER A 14 2.98 -31.35 -10.00
N ALA A 15 3.83 -32.16 -9.38
CA ALA A 15 4.39 -31.90 -8.05
C ALA A 15 5.36 -30.70 -8.01
N ARG A 16 6.16 -30.48 -9.07
CA ARG A 16 7.08 -29.33 -9.18
C ARG A 16 6.36 -27.99 -9.32
N THR A 17 5.18 -28.00 -9.94
CA THR A 17 4.40 -26.77 -10.20
C THR A 17 3.67 -26.29 -8.94
N ALA A 18 3.25 -27.21 -8.06
CA ALA A 18 2.63 -26.89 -6.78
C ALA A 18 3.63 -26.32 -5.75
N ARG A 19 4.87 -26.84 -5.70
CA ARG A 19 5.88 -26.42 -4.71
C ARG A 19 6.43 -25.00 -4.93
N ARG A 20 6.43 -24.49 -6.16
CA ARG A 20 7.01 -23.17 -6.50
C ARG A 20 6.10 -21.97 -6.20
N ARG A 21 4.78 -22.16 -6.08
CA ARG A 21 3.82 -21.05 -6.01
C ARG A 21 3.83 -20.33 -4.66
N THR A 22 4.04 -21.07 -3.57
CA THR A 22 3.97 -20.53 -2.20
C THR A 22 5.24 -19.82 -1.75
N ASP A 23 6.41 -20.15 -2.34
CA ASP A 23 7.67 -19.47 -2.01
C ASP A 23 7.64 -18.00 -2.46
N GLY A 24 7.03 -17.71 -3.61
CA GLY A 24 6.86 -16.34 -4.12
C GLY A 24 6.01 -15.47 -3.20
N GLU A 25 4.89 -15.99 -2.70
CA GLU A 25 4.01 -15.24 -1.80
C GLU A 25 4.67 -14.91 -0.46
N LEU A 26 5.49 -15.83 0.06
CA LEU A 26 6.25 -15.61 1.29
C LEU A 26 7.35 -14.55 1.10
N ILE A 27 8.07 -14.60 -0.02
CA ILE A 27 9.08 -13.59 -0.37
C ILE A 27 8.43 -12.20 -0.46
N LEU A 28 7.26 -12.12 -1.10
CA LEU A 28 6.48 -10.88 -1.20
C LEU A 28 5.95 -10.43 0.18
N LEU A 29 5.58 -11.34 1.07
CA LEU A 29 5.16 -10.99 2.43
C LEU A 29 6.31 -10.37 3.24
N TRP A 30 7.55 -10.83 3.04
CA TRP A 30 8.73 -10.27 3.72
C TRP A 30 9.10 -8.86 3.25
N THR A 31 8.51 -8.36 2.15
CA THR A 31 8.66 -6.93 1.79
C THR A 31 7.88 -6.01 2.73
N LEU A 32 6.94 -6.54 3.53
CA LEU A 32 6.09 -5.75 4.43
C LEU A 32 6.83 -5.17 5.64
N PRO A 33 7.65 -5.93 6.40
CA PRO A 33 8.51 -5.35 7.42
C PRO A 33 9.47 -4.31 6.85
N ALA A 34 10.05 -4.57 5.67
CA ALA A 34 10.93 -3.62 5.00
C ALA A 34 10.18 -2.32 4.63
N ALA A 35 8.97 -2.43 4.08
CA ALA A 35 8.12 -1.29 3.76
C ALA A 35 7.80 -0.47 5.03
N LEU A 36 7.46 -1.12 6.14
CA LEU A 36 7.14 -0.43 7.39
C LEU A 36 8.36 0.33 7.95
N ILE A 37 9.55 -0.30 7.94
CA ILE A 37 10.79 0.35 8.37
C ILE A 37 11.11 1.55 7.48
N LEU A 38 11.01 1.40 6.15
CA LEU A 38 11.22 2.49 5.20
C LEU A 38 10.24 3.63 5.42
N TRP A 39 8.97 3.32 5.68
CA TRP A 39 7.93 4.32 5.93
C TRP A 39 8.21 5.11 7.21
N ILE A 40 8.50 4.43 8.32
CA ILE A 40 8.84 5.05 9.61
C ILE A 40 10.10 5.91 9.45
N ALA A 41 11.15 5.38 8.84
CA ALA A 41 12.39 6.12 8.60
C ALA A 41 12.14 7.38 7.76
N SER A 42 11.34 7.28 6.69
CA SER A 42 11.01 8.42 5.83
C SER A 42 10.20 9.49 6.56
N PHE A 43 9.29 9.08 7.46
CA PHE A 43 8.51 10.00 8.28
C PHE A 43 9.39 10.82 9.23
N PHE A 44 10.39 10.19 9.87
CA PHE A 44 11.33 10.88 10.76
C PHE A 44 12.40 11.68 10.01
N LEU A 45 12.75 11.26 8.79
CA LEU A 45 13.76 11.95 7.98
C LEU A 45 13.21 13.16 7.23
N PHE A 46 11.90 13.25 6.98
CA PHE A 46 11.34 14.37 6.23
C PHE A 46 10.97 15.53 7.17
N PRO A 47 11.75 16.64 7.17
CA PRO A 47 11.54 17.73 8.12
C PRO A 47 10.18 18.43 7.93
N GLY A 48 9.61 18.37 6.72
CA GLY A 48 8.34 18.99 6.40
C GLY A 48 7.12 18.31 7.00
N PHE A 49 7.28 17.20 7.71
CA PHE A 49 6.20 16.50 8.45
C PHE A 49 6.23 16.75 9.96
N ASN A 50 7.23 17.45 10.48
CA ASN A 50 7.40 17.65 11.92
C ASN A 50 7.69 19.12 12.29
N PRO A 51 6.67 20.01 12.34
CA PRO A 51 5.25 19.78 12.02
C PRO A 51 4.95 19.85 10.50
N PRO A 52 3.80 19.31 10.04
CA PRO A 52 3.38 19.42 8.64
C PRO A 52 3.32 20.89 8.20
N MET A 53 3.86 21.18 7.02
CA MET A 53 3.91 22.55 6.48
C MET A 53 2.50 23.08 6.20
N SER A 54 2.19 24.24 6.76
CA SER A 54 0.86 24.83 6.68
C SER A 54 0.54 25.36 5.28
N PRO A 55 -0.71 25.19 4.77
CA PRO A 55 -1.15 25.74 3.49
C PRO A 55 -1.17 27.27 3.44
N THR A 56 -1.21 27.95 4.58
CA THR A 56 -1.18 29.41 4.65
C THR A 56 0.24 29.97 4.78
N MET A 57 1.27 29.12 4.68
CA MET A 57 2.66 29.56 4.79
C MET A 57 3.02 30.46 3.58
N PRO A 58 3.59 31.66 3.81
CA PRO A 58 4.02 32.53 2.73
C PRO A 58 5.08 31.89 1.84
N ALA A 59 5.06 32.19 0.54
CA ALA A 59 6.00 31.67 -0.46
C ALA A 59 7.47 31.80 -0.03
N GLU A 60 7.83 32.93 0.57
CA GLU A 60 9.19 33.20 1.04
C GLU A 60 9.63 32.26 2.17
N GLN A 61 8.72 31.90 3.08
CA GLN A 61 9.01 30.97 4.16
C GLN A 61 9.15 29.54 3.63
N VAL A 62 8.30 29.15 2.67
CA VAL A 62 8.43 27.86 1.98
C VAL A 62 9.76 27.79 1.24
N ALA A 63 10.15 28.85 0.51
CA ALA A 63 11.42 28.91 -0.20
C ALA A 63 12.62 28.87 0.76
N ALA A 64 12.55 29.58 1.89
CA ALA A 64 13.58 29.55 2.92
C ALA A 64 13.77 28.14 3.49
N PHE A 65 12.68 27.40 3.73
CA PHE A 65 12.73 26.00 4.18
C PHE A 65 13.49 25.10 3.20
N TYR A 66 13.20 25.22 1.89
CA TYR A 66 13.88 24.43 0.86
C TYR A 66 15.33 24.88 0.57
N ARG A 67 15.69 26.12 0.91
CA ARG A 67 17.05 26.67 0.76
C ARG A 67 17.98 26.34 1.93
N ASP A 68 17.42 25.92 3.08
CA ASP A 68 18.21 25.58 4.26
C ASP A 68 19.17 24.41 3.98
N PRO A 69 20.50 24.61 4.09
CA PRO A 69 21.50 23.56 3.89
C PRO A 69 21.30 22.33 4.76
N ALA A 70 20.67 22.46 5.94
CA ALA A 70 20.37 21.34 6.82
C ALA A 70 19.19 20.49 6.31
N HIS A 71 18.19 21.10 5.68
CA HIS A 71 16.98 20.42 5.20
C HIS A 71 17.17 19.76 3.83
N ILE A 72 17.99 20.34 2.94
CA ILE A 72 18.21 19.80 1.59
C ILE A 72 18.58 18.31 1.57
N PRO A 73 19.62 17.83 2.31
CA PRO A 73 19.97 16.42 2.30
C PRO A 73 18.87 15.54 2.90
N GLN A 74 18.20 16.01 3.96
CA GLN A 74 17.11 15.29 4.61
C GLN A 74 15.91 15.09 3.68
N ILE A 75 15.47 16.16 2.99
CA ILE A 75 14.37 16.11 2.03
C ILE A 75 14.73 15.13 0.90
N ARG A 76 15.91 15.27 0.29
CA ARG A 76 16.33 14.40 -0.83
C ARG A 76 16.39 12.93 -0.43
N SER A 77 17.01 12.62 0.71
CA SER A 77 17.08 11.26 1.23
C SER A 77 15.70 10.68 1.56
N SER A 78 14.80 11.49 2.13
CA SER A 78 13.44 11.07 2.45
C SER A 78 12.63 10.74 1.20
N MET A 79 12.74 11.55 0.15
CA MET A 79 12.04 11.28 -1.12
C MET A 79 12.50 9.96 -1.75
N ILE A 80 13.80 9.66 -1.68
CA ILE A 80 14.34 8.37 -2.17
C ILE A 80 13.75 7.22 -1.36
N LEU A 81 13.72 7.31 -0.03
CA LEU A 81 13.16 6.26 0.83
C LEU A 81 11.64 6.09 0.63
N PHE A 82 10.89 7.17 0.46
CA PHE A 82 9.48 7.11 0.14
C PHE A 82 9.21 6.44 -1.21
N ASN A 83 10.05 6.70 -2.23
CA ASN A 83 9.92 6.01 -3.51
C ASN A 83 10.12 4.48 -3.35
N TRP A 84 11.12 4.07 -2.57
CA TRP A 84 11.33 2.65 -2.26
C TRP A 84 10.17 2.06 -1.46
N PHE A 85 9.63 2.79 -0.49
CA PHE A 85 8.42 2.39 0.23
C PHE A 85 7.25 2.14 -0.73
N GLY A 86 6.99 3.06 -1.67
CA GLY A 86 5.94 2.93 -2.68
C GLY A 86 6.10 1.66 -3.53
N VAL A 87 7.34 1.32 -3.91
CA VAL A 87 7.64 0.08 -4.64
C VAL A 87 7.42 -1.16 -3.76
N CYS A 88 7.84 -1.13 -2.50
CA CYS A 88 7.65 -2.25 -1.56
C CYS A 88 6.17 -2.54 -1.23
N LEU A 89 5.29 -1.55 -1.39
CA LEU A 89 3.83 -1.72 -1.25
C LEU A 89 3.21 -2.53 -2.39
N VAL A 90 3.76 -2.46 -3.61
CA VAL A 90 3.19 -3.14 -4.79
C VAL A 90 3.04 -4.65 -4.59
N PRO A 91 4.07 -5.39 -4.13
CA PRO A 91 3.94 -6.80 -3.69
C PRO A 91 2.77 -7.10 -2.76
N ILE A 92 2.57 -6.26 -1.74
CA ILE A 92 1.58 -6.46 -0.68
C ILE A 92 0.17 -6.30 -1.25
N LEU A 93 -0.03 -5.26 -2.06
CA LEU A 93 -1.31 -5.02 -2.73
C LEU A 93 -1.61 -6.13 -3.75
N ALA A 94 -0.59 -6.61 -4.47
CA ALA A 94 -0.73 -7.75 -5.37
C ALA A 94 -1.14 -9.03 -4.63
N LEU A 95 -0.56 -9.29 -3.46
CA LEU A 95 -0.97 -10.42 -2.61
C LEU A 95 -2.44 -10.30 -2.17
N ILE A 96 -2.93 -9.11 -1.83
CA ILE A 96 -4.35 -8.91 -1.51
C ILE A 96 -5.23 -9.24 -2.73
N VAL A 97 -4.85 -8.77 -3.93
CA VAL A 97 -5.57 -9.08 -5.18
C VAL A 97 -5.59 -10.60 -5.42
N LEU A 98 -4.47 -11.29 -5.18
CA LEU A 98 -4.40 -12.75 -5.30
C LEU A 98 -5.36 -13.45 -4.32
N GLN A 99 -5.47 -12.98 -3.08
CA GLN A 99 -6.42 -13.55 -2.13
C GLN A 99 -7.88 -13.28 -2.53
N ILE A 100 -8.21 -12.10 -3.07
CA ILE A 100 -9.55 -11.82 -3.62
C ILE A 100 -9.88 -12.79 -4.77
N ARG A 101 -8.92 -13.11 -5.64
CA ARG A 101 -9.13 -14.06 -6.75
C ARG A 101 -9.48 -15.48 -6.30
N ARG A 102 -9.23 -15.83 -5.04
CA ARG A 102 -9.51 -17.15 -4.47
C ARG A 102 -10.89 -17.21 -3.80
N MET A 103 -11.50 -16.06 -3.54
CA MET A 103 -12.84 -15.98 -3.00
C MET A 103 -13.84 -16.55 -4.01
N ALA A 104 -14.96 -17.07 -3.51
CA ALA A 104 -15.98 -17.75 -4.31
C ALA A 104 -16.87 -16.78 -5.10
N HIS A 105 -16.26 -15.89 -5.90
CA HIS A 105 -16.97 -14.95 -6.75
C HIS A 105 -17.27 -15.56 -8.13
N GLN A 106 -18.49 -15.34 -8.64
CA GLN A 106 -18.86 -15.75 -10.00
C GLN A 106 -18.03 -15.01 -11.07
N THR A 107 -17.63 -13.76 -10.80
CA THR A 107 -16.86 -12.93 -11.71
C THR A 107 -15.67 -12.27 -10.99
N PRO A 108 -14.54 -12.04 -11.68
CA PRO A 108 -13.33 -11.46 -11.08
C PRO A 108 -13.38 -9.93 -10.91
N ILE A 109 -14.57 -9.31 -10.92
CA ILE A 109 -14.74 -7.85 -10.93
C ILE A 109 -14.03 -7.19 -9.74
N PHE A 110 -14.17 -7.75 -8.54
CA PHE A 110 -13.53 -7.21 -7.34
C PHE A 110 -11.99 -7.23 -7.43
N SER A 111 -11.40 -8.26 -8.03
CA SER A 111 -9.95 -8.34 -8.20
C SER A 111 -9.43 -7.28 -9.17
N TYR A 112 -10.13 -7.04 -10.28
CA TYR A 112 -9.75 -6.00 -11.25
C TYR A 112 -9.96 -4.59 -10.68
N ALA A 113 -11.07 -4.34 -9.98
CA ALA A 113 -11.33 -3.06 -9.32
C ALA A 113 -10.28 -2.77 -8.23
N MET A 114 -9.92 -3.79 -7.44
CA MET A 114 -8.84 -3.70 -6.44
C MET A 114 -7.50 -3.38 -7.11
N LEU A 115 -7.17 -4.04 -8.23
CA LEU A 115 -5.92 -3.80 -8.96
C LEU A 115 -5.83 -2.36 -9.46
N GLY A 116 -6.93 -1.80 -9.98
CA GLY A 116 -6.98 -0.39 -10.40
C GLY A 116 -6.70 0.57 -9.23
N CYS A 117 -7.29 0.30 -8.06
CA CYS A 117 -7.05 1.12 -6.87
C CYS A 117 -5.62 0.96 -6.32
N ALA A 118 -5.13 -0.28 -6.31
CA ALA A 118 -3.79 -0.64 -5.86
C ALA A 118 -2.68 -0.06 -6.75
N ALA A 119 -2.92 0.11 -8.05
CA ALA A 119 -1.97 0.76 -8.96
C ALA A 119 -2.00 2.29 -8.82
N GLY A 120 -3.20 2.87 -8.66
CA GLY A 120 -3.38 4.32 -8.59
C GLY A 120 -2.72 4.97 -7.37
N GLY A 121 -2.90 4.40 -6.18
CA GLY A 121 -2.40 4.96 -4.92
C GLY A 121 -0.88 5.18 -4.90
N PRO A 122 -0.05 4.13 -5.07
CA PRO A 122 1.41 4.25 -5.10
C PRO A 122 1.91 5.15 -6.24
N THR A 123 1.25 5.14 -7.40
CA THR A 123 1.65 6.00 -8.53
C THR A 123 1.49 7.48 -8.20
N LEU A 124 0.33 7.89 -7.66
CA LEU A 124 0.10 9.27 -7.23
C LEU A 124 1.04 9.66 -6.09
N PHE A 125 1.33 8.72 -5.18
CA PHE A 125 2.32 8.94 -4.13
C PHE A 125 3.70 9.26 -4.71
N LEU A 126 4.17 8.54 -5.73
CA LEU A 126 5.43 8.85 -6.43
C LEU A 126 5.40 10.24 -7.08
N VAL A 127 4.28 10.64 -7.69
CA VAL A 127 4.12 11.98 -8.27
C VAL A 127 4.29 13.07 -7.20
N ALA A 128 3.68 12.91 -6.02
CA ALA A 128 3.85 13.83 -4.90
C ALA A 128 5.33 13.95 -4.48
N ASN A 129 6.04 12.82 -4.39
CA ASN A 129 7.47 12.81 -4.06
C ASN A 129 8.33 13.54 -5.10
N VAL A 130 8.01 13.39 -6.39
CA VAL A 130 8.69 14.12 -7.47
C VAL A 130 8.52 15.63 -7.31
N CYS A 131 7.33 16.11 -6.93
CA CYS A 131 7.07 17.53 -6.71
C CYS A 131 7.95 18.11 -5.59
N TRP A 132 7.97 17.47 -4.41
CA TRP A 132 8.81 17.90 -3.29
C TRP A 132 10.31 17.76 -3.57
N LEU A 133 10.71 16.70 -4.27
CA LEU A 133 12.10 16.53 -4.70
C LEU A 133 12.53 17.63 -5.66
N LEU A 134 11.68 18.02 -6.60
CA LEU A 134 11.97 19.07 -7.57
C LEU A 134 12.09 20.44 -6.91
N ALA A 135 11.31 20.71 -5.87
CA ALA A 135 11.44 21.90 -5.03
C ALA A 135 12.80 21.94 -4.32
N ALA A 136 13.25 20.82 -3.74
CA ALA A 136 14.55 20.71 -3.08
C ALA A 136 15.76 20.56 -4.03
N PHE A 137 15.54 20.19 -5.30
CA PHE A 137 16.62 19.99 -6.27
C PHE A 137 17.15 21.31 -6.84
N ARG A 138 16.29 22.32 -6.97
CA ARG A 138 16.66 23.68 -7.41
C ARG A 138 16.03 24.74 -6.49
N PRO A 139 16.54 24.89 -5.26
CA PRO A 139 16.01 25.83 -4.29
C PRO A 139 16.19 27.32 -4.68
N GLU A 140 16.96 27.61 -5.73
CA GLU A 140 17.25 28.93 -6.29
C GLU A 140 16.11 29.48 -7.15
N ARG A 141 15.06 28.69 -7.41
CA ARG A 141 13.85 29.15 -8.10
C ARG A 141 13.17 30.28 -7.33
N SER A 142 12.31 31.01 -8.06
CA SER A 142 11.47 32.03 -7.43
C SER A 142 10.61 31.41 -6.32
N PRO A 143 10.34 32.13 -5.23
CA PRO A 143 9.58 31.60 -4.11
C PRO A 143 8.19 31.08 -4.50
N GLU A 144 7.54 31.73 -5.47
CA GLU A 144 6.20 31.37 -5.95
C GLU A 144 6.21 30.02 -6.68
N LEU A 145 7.26 29.73 -7.47
CA LEU A 145 7.40 28.44 -8.13
C LEU A 145 7.68 27.31 -7.14
N THR A 146 8.47 27.59 -6.10
CA THR A 146 8.73 26.63 -5.02
C THR A 146 7.46 26.35 -4.22
N GLN A 147 6.66 27.37 -3.93
CA GLN A 147 5.35 27.20 -3.29
C GLN A 147 4.40 26.36 -4.15
N LEU A 148 4.28 26.65 -5.44
CA LEU A 148 3.43 25.86 -6.34
C LEU A 148 3.84 24.37 -6.37
N LEU A 149 5.15 24.08 -6.39
CA LEU A 149 5.66 22.70 -6.35
C LEU A 149 5.38 22.03 -5.00
N ASN A 150 5.55 22.76 -3.89
CA ASN A 150 5.23 22.27 -2.56
C ASN A 150 3.73 21.92 -2.44
N ASP A 151 2.87 22.85 -2.85
CA ASP A 151 1.42 22.70 -2.77
C ASP A 151 0.94 21.55 -3.65
N LEU A 152 1.50 21.41 -4.85
CA LEU A 152 1.22 20.28 -5.73
C LEU A 152 1.63 18.94 -5.07
N GLY A 153 2.76 18.90 -4.35
CA GLY A 153 3.17 17.74 -3.57
C GLY A 153 2.15 17.40 -2.48
N TRP A 154 1.77 18.37 -1.66
CA TRP A 154 0.81 18.19 -0.55
C TRP A 154 -0.60 17.81 -1.01
N ILE A 155 -1.09 18.45 -2.07
CA ILE A 155 -2.39 18.12 -2.66
C ILE A 155 -2.34 16.72 -3.28
N THR A 156 -1.31 16.39 -4.06
CA THR A 156 -1.21 15.05 -4.68
C THR A 156 -1.09 13.95 -3.62
N PHE A 157 -0.36 14.20 -2.53
CA PHE A 157 -0.26 13.30 -1.38
C PHE A 157 -1.61 13.03 -0.69
N THR A 158 -2.59 13.90 -0.88
CA THR A 158 -3.90 13.77 -0.24
C THR A 158 -5.00 13.37 -1.22
N ILE A 159 -4.91 13.75 -2.50
CA ILE A 159 -5.89 13.37 -3.53
C ILE A 159 -5.84 11.88 -3.88
N LEU A 160 -4.84 11.14 -3.41
CA LEU A 160 -4.78 9.68 -3.53
C LEU A 160 -5.73 8.95 -2.55
N VAL A 161 -6.26 9.65 -1.54
CA VAL A 161 -7.13 9.06 -0.50
C VAL A 161 -8.38 8.34 -1.06
N PRO A 162 -9.09 8.85 -2.08
CA PRO A 162 -10.22 8.14 -2.67
C PRO A 162 -9.85 6.75 -3.23
N PHE A 163 -8.62 6.58 -3.75
CA PHE A 163 -8.14 5.25 -4.16
C PHE A 163 -7.95 4.33 -2.93
N LEU A 164 -7.49 4.88 -1.80
CA LEU A 164 -7.36 4.14 -0.54
C LEU A 164 -8.71 3.76 0.06
N ILE A 165 -9.72 4.63 -0.04
CA ILE A 165 -11.11 4.34 0.35
C ILE A 165 -11.67 3.25 -0.56
N GLY A 166 -11.49 3.41 -1.88
CA GLY A 166 -11.93 2.45 -2.91
C GLY A 166 -11.40 1.05 -2.63
N GLN A 167 -10.09 0.88 -2.41
CA GLN A 167 -9.52 -0.44 -2.08
C GLN A 167 -10.12 -1.04 -0.80
N CYS A 168 -10.37 -0.24 0.25
CA CYS A 168 -10.91 -0.73 1.51
C CYS A 168 -12.36 -1.20 1.34
N VAL A 169 -13.17 -0.42 0.63
CA VAL A 169 -14.56 -0.75 0.35
C VAL A 169 -14.66 -1.98 -0.57
N ILE A 170 -13.86 -2.03 -1.64
CA ILE A 170 -13.83 -3.17 -2.57
C ILE A 170 -13.42 -4.44 -1.83
N LEU A 171 -12.38 -4.39 -0.99
CA LEU A 171 -11.96 -5.53 -0.19
C LEU A 171 -13.04 -5.97 0.80
N ALA A 172 -13.70 -5.02 1.48
CA ALA A 172 -14.78 -5.35 2.41
C ALA A 172 -15.96 -6.03 1.69
N LEU A 173 -16.37 -5.51 0.53
CA LEU A 173 -17.42 -6.12 -0.28
C LEU A 173 -17.02 -7.52 -0.76
N ALA A 174 -15.78 -7.69 -1.24
CA ALA A 174 -15.27 -9.00 -1.63
C ALA A 174 -15.38 -10.01 -0.47
N ILE A 175 -15.01 -9.62 0.75
CA ILE A 175 -15.12 -10.50 1.93
C ILE A 175 -16.59 -10.82 2.27
N TYR A 176 -17.53 -9.88 2.11
CA TYR A 176 -18.95 -10.16 2.39
C TYR A 176 -19.61 -11.07 1.34
N PHE A 177 -19.15 -10.99 0.10
CA PHE A 177 -19.62 -11.83 -1.01
C PHE A 177 -18.82 -13.13 -1.18
N ASP A 178 -17.92 -13.45 -0.24
CA ASP A 178 -17.20 -14.71 -0.21
C ASP A 178 -18.08 -15.85 0.35
N ASP A 179 -17.62 -17.09 0.18
CA ASP A 179 -18.31 -18.29 0.70
C ASP A 179 -18.37 -18.27 2.24
N PRO A 180 -19.57 -18.31 2.86
CA PRO A 180 -19.70 -18.35 4.31
C PRO A 180 -19.14 -19.63 4.96
N TYR A 181 -19.01 -20.73 4.22
CA TYR A 181 -18.54 -22.02 4.74
C TYR A 181 -17.01 -22.13 4.75
N ARG A 182 -16.31 -21.46 3.82
CA ARG A 182 -14.84 -21.46 3.72
C ARG A 182 -14.30 -20.07 3.37
N PRO A 183 -14.43 -19.07 4.27
CA PRO A 183 -14.02 -17.71 3.97
C PRO A 183 -12.49 -17.56 3.94
N VAL A 184 -11.97 -16.88 2.92
CA VAL A 184 -10.53 -16.58 2.77
C VAL A 184 -10.06 -15.64 3.88
N PHE A 185 -10.82 -14.56 4.09
CA PHE A 185 -10.63 -13.62 5.21
C PHE A 185 -11.81 -13.65 6.17
N ALA A 186 -11.53 -13.45 7.45
CA ALA A 186 -12.58 -13.35 8.46
C ALA A 186 -13.42 -12.08 8.29
N ARG A 187 -14.71 -12.13 8.61
CA ARG A 187 -15.65 -11.00 8.44
C ARG A 187 -15.25 -9.73 9.21
N TRP A 188 -14.55 -9.85 10.34
CA TRP A 188 -14.03 -8.69 11.06
C TRP A 188 -13.07 -7.84 10.21
N VAL A 189 -12.36 -8.44 9.25
CA VAL A 189 -11.46 -7.74 8.33
C VAL A 189 -12.26 -6.81 7.41
N ALA A 190 -13.50 -7.19 7.04
CA ALA A 190 -14.39 -6.34 6.27
C ALA A 190 -14.85 -5.12 7.08
N HIS A 191 -15.30 -5.34 8.33
CA HIS A 191 -15.67 -4.24 9.23
C HIS A 191 -14.49 -3.31 9.49
N PHE A 192 -13.30 -3.86 9.73
CA PHE A 192 -12.07 -3.10 9.90
C PHE A 192 -11.77 -2.21 8.69
N ASN A 193 -11.84 -2.75 7.47
CA ASN A 193 -11.60 -1.97 6.26
C ASN A 193 -12.64 -0.85 6.08
N LEU A 194 -13.92 -1.08 6.42
CA LEU A 194 -14.93 -0.02 6.38
C LEU A 194 -14.67 1.09 7.41
N VAL A 195 -14.19 0.74 8.61
CA VAL A 195 -13.79 1.73 9.63
C VAL A 195 -12.59 2.54 9.15
N VAL A 196 -11.58 1.90 8.55
CA VAL A 196 -10.44 2.61 7.93
C VAL A 196 -10.91 3.52 6.81
N ALA A 197 -11.81 3.04 5.94
CA ALA A 197 -12.37 3.84 4.85
C ALA A 197 -13.08 5.09 5.41
N ALA A 198 -13.90 4.93 6.45
CA ALA A 198 -14.57 6.04 7.12
C ALA A 198 -13.58 7.04 7.76
N ALA A 199 -12.51 6.55 8.38
CA ALA A 199 -11.45 7.40 8.95
C ALA A 199 -10.67 8.20 7.88
N LEU A 200 -10.63 7.69 6.65
CA LEU A 200 -9.99 8.35 5.50
C LEU A 200 -10.89 9.38 4.81
N VAL A 201 -12.22 9.29 4.95
CA VAL A 201 -13.17 10.21 4.31
C VAL A 201 -12.84 11.69 4.55
N PRO A 202 -12.54 12.16 5.79
CA PRO A 202 -12.24 13.57 6.03
C PRO A 202 -11.08 14.09 5.17
N ALA A 203 -10.04 13.28 4.99
CA ALA A 203 -8.87 13.65 4.20
C ALA A 203 -9.19 13.83 2.70
N SER A 204 -10.28 13.24 2.19
CA SER A 204 -10.71 13.43 0.81
C SER A 204 -11.22 14.84 0.52
N PHE A 205 -11.57 15.61 1.57
CA PHE A 205 -12.10 16.96 1.48
C PHE A 205 -11.03 18.05 1.70
N VAL A 206 -9.74 17.70 1.58
CA VAL A 206 -8.63 18.63 1.81
C VAL A 206 -8.70 19.90 0.95
N GLY A 207 -9.30 19.82 -0.24
CA GLY A 207 -9.44 20.96 -1.14
C GLY A 207 -10.51 21.98 -0.74
N VAL A 208 -11.27 21.71 0.33
CA VAL A 208 -12.41 22.57 0.75
C VAL A 208 -11.98 23.66 1.73
N SER A 209 -10.87 23.48 2.47
CA SER A 209 -10.41 24.46 3.45
C SER A 209 -8.89 24.58 3.51
N LEU A 210 -8.42 25.83 3.58
CA LEU A 210 -7.02 26.16 3.84
C LEU A 210 -6.70 26.23 5.34
N THR A 211 -7.69 26.15 6.23
CA THR A 211 -7.46 26.20 7.68
C THR A 211 -8.34 25.21 8.44
N GLY A 212 -7.90 24.80 9.63
CA GLY A 212 -8.66 23.92 10.51
C GLY A 212 -8.39 22.42 10.30
N PRO A 213 -9.20 21.53 10.90
CA PRO A 213 -8.87 20.11 11.01
C PRO A 213 -8.86 19.35 9.68
N LEU A 214 -9.51 19.90 8.65
CA LEU A 214 -9.58 19.35 7.28
C LEU A 214 -8.50 19.89 6.33
N ALA A 215 -7.79 20.97 6.70
CA ALA A 215 -6.64 21.45 5.94
C ALA A 215 -5.58 20.34 5.82
N TRP A 216 -4.70 20.38 4.82
CA TRP A 216 -3.76 19.27 4.58
C TRP A 216 -2.80 19.01 5.75
N ASP A 217 -2.58 20.01 6.62
CA ASP A 217 -1.76 19.98 7.83
C ASP A 217 -2.60 19.68 9.09
N GLY A 218 -3.93 19.62 8.94
CA GLY A 218 -4.88 19.41 10.01
C GLY A 218 -4.86 18.00 10.59
N VAL A 219 -5.41 17.87 11.80
CA VAL A 219 -5.47 16.61 12.55
C VAL A 219 -6.18 15.49 11.77
N LEU A 220 -7.25 15.78 11.05
CA LEU A 220 -7.99 14.75 10.32
C LEU A 220 -7.29 14.36 9.02
N SER A 221 -6.89 15.33 8.21
CA SER A 221 -6.31 15.09 6.88
C SER A 221 -4.87 14.57 6.93
N PHE A 222 -4.10 14.93 7.96
CA PHE A 222 -2.74 14.45 8.13
C PHE A 222 -2.64 13.32 9.16
N TRP A 223 -2.94 13.59 10.43
CA TRP A 223 -2.64 12.65 11.52
C TRP A 223 -3.54 11.42 11.51
N VAL A 224 -4.86 11.61 11.44
CA VAL A 224 -5.82 10.49 11.38
C VAL A 224 -5.61 9.68 10.11
N LYS A 225 -5.42 10.33 8.95
CA LYS A 225 -5.10 9.67 7.68
C LYS A 225 -3.86 8.77 7.80
N ASN A 226 -2.73 9.33 8.24
CA ASN A 226 -1.47 8.59 8.31
C ASN A 226 -1.53 7.47 9.36
N ALA A 227 -2.16 7.72 10.51
CA ALA A 227 -2.36 6.69 11.54
C ALA A 227 -3.26 5.54 11.03
N ALA A 228 -4.34 5.86 10.31
CA ALA A 228 -5.23 4.87 9.72
C ALA A 228 -4.50 4.00 8.68
N ILE A 229 -3.67 4.61 7.82
CA ILE A 229 -2.85 3.89 6.84
C ILE A 229 -1.83 2.99 7.55
N ALA A 230 -1.12 3.50 8.55
CA ALA A 230 -0.14 2.73 9.31
C ALA A 230 -0.78 1.50 9.97
N PHE A 231 -1.91 1.71 10.64
CA PHE A 231 -2.65 0.65 11.30
C PHE A 231 -3.19 -0.35 10.28
N TRP A 232 -3.67 0.11 9.12
CA TRP A 232 -4.10 -0.75 8.03
C TRP A 232 -2.97 -1.63 7.51
N ILE A 233 -1.77 -1.08 7.26
CA ILE A 233 -0.60 -1.86 6.80
C ILE A 233 -0.26 -2.98 7.79
N ILE A 234 -0.23 -2.66 9.09
CA ILE A 234 0.10 -3.62 10.15
C ILE A 234 -0.96 -4.73 10.22
N VAL A 235 -2.24 -4.36 10.32
CA VAL A 235 -3.34 -5.31 10.46
C VAL A 235 -3.45 -6.18 9.20
N MET A 236 -3.44 -5.57 8.01
CA MET A 236 -3.50 -6.32 6.76
C MET A 236 -2.27 -7.21 6.55
N GLY A 237 -1.08 -6.77 6.99
CA GLY A 237 0.11 -7.61 6.95
C GLY A 237 -0.02 -8.87 7.80
N VAL A 238 -0.54 -8.75 9.03
CA VAL A 238 -0.79 -9.90 9.90
C VAL A 238 -1.87 -10.82 9.32
N VAL A 239 -2.97 -10.26 8.83
CA VAL A 239 -4.08 -11.02 8.24
C VAL A 239 -3.63 -11.78 6.98
N LEU A 240 -2.90 -11.10 6.10
CA LEU A 240 -2.35 -11.68 4.87
C LEU A 240 -1.32 -12.75 5.17
N GLY A 241 -0.42 -12.51 6.13
CA GLY A 241 0.52 -13.53 6.59
C GLY A 241 -0.19 -14.78 7.11
N ARG A 242 -1.21 -14.63 7.96
CA ARG A 242 -2.01 -15.77 8.44
C ARG A 242 -2.73 -16.51 7.31
N ALA A 243 -3.22 -15.80 6.29
CA ALA A 243 -3.86 -16.42 5.13
C ALA A 243 -2.85 -17.26 4.31
N VAL A 244 -1.68 -16.70 3.99
CA VAL A 244 -0.61 -17.39 3.25
C VAL A 244 -0.05 -18.58 4.04
N TYR A 245 0.12 -18.46 5.36
CA TYR A 245 0.58 -19.57 6.20
C TYR A 245 -0.46 -20.71 6.28
N ARG A 246 -1.75 -20.39 6.37
CA ARG A 246 -2.83 -21.40 6.39
C ARG A 246 -2.88 -22.19 5.09
N GLU A 247 -2.75 -21.52 3.96
CA GLU A 247 -2.65 -22.16 2.64
C GLU A 247 -1.51 -23.19 2.57
N ARG A 248 -0.36 -22.86 3.16
CA ARG A 248 0.79 -23.76 3.18
C ARG A 248 0.51 -25.04 3.99
N ILE A 249 -0.23 -24.93 5.09
CA ILE A 249 -0.59 -26.08 5.92
C ILE A 249 -1.55 -26.99 5.14
N GLU A 250 -2.58 -26.41 4.51
CA GLU A 250 -3.55 -27.16 3.69
C GLU A 250 -2.89 -27.86 2.49
N SER A 251 -1.98 -27.16 1.79
CA SER A 251 -1.25 -27.71 0.66
C SER A 251 -0.32 -28.87 1.05
N ARG A 252 0.29 -28.80 2.25
CA ARG A 252 1.16 -29.86 2.79
C ARG A 252 0.36 -31.07 3.24
N GLY A 253 -0.83 -30.88 3.82
CA GLY A 253 -1.73 -31.96 4.20
C GLY A 253 -2.15 -32.84 3.03
N CYS A 254 -2.61 -32.23 1.92
CA CYS A 254 -2.97 -32.98 0.70
C CYS A 254 -1.80 -33.76 0.08
N SER A 255 -0.56 -33.26 0.19
CA SER A 255 0.63 -33.96 -0.31
C SER A 255 1.10 -35.12 0.58
N GLY A 256 0.73 -35.12 1.86
CA GLY A 256 1.06 -36.21 2.79
C GLY A 256 0.08 -37.39 2.68
N GLU A 257 -1.19 -37.12 2.40
CA GLU A 257 -2.24 -38.14 2.25
C GLU A 257 -2.10 -38.96 0.94
N SER A 258 -1.29 -38.48 -0.01
CA SER A 258 -1.11 -39.08 -1.35
C SER A 258 0.16 -39.93 -1.50
N ALA A 259 0.90 -40.17 -0.41
CA ALA A 259 2.01 -41.12 -0.39
C ALA A 259 1.50 -42.51 0.09
N PRO A 260 1.38 -43.52 -0.78
CA PRO A 260 1.07 -44.87 -0.33
C PRO A 260 2.25 -45.44 0.46
N ALA A 261 1.93 -46.17 1.52
CA ALA A 261 2.86 -46.96 2.34
C ALA A 261 3.44 -48.15 1.55
#